data_AF-A0A1Q9BTT6-F1
#
_entry.id   AF-A0A1Q9BTT6-F1
#
_cell.length_a   1.000
_cell.length_b   1.000
_cell.length_c   1.000
_cell.angle_alpha   90.00
_cell.angle_beta   90.00
_cell.angle_gamma   90.00
#
_symmetry.space_group_name_H-M   'P 1'
#
loop_
_entity.id
_entity.type
_entity.pdbx_description
1 polymer ?
#
loop_
_entity_poly.entity_id
_entity_poly.type
_entity_poly.pdbx_seq_one_letter_code
_entity_poly.pdbx_strand_id
1 'polypeptide(L)'
;MDFVAEPNDVRSGANIEMQFAAARYCEIAIPKVDGETQPPGSRDKIGAKWAITGFSGFTKSCRLELPIVEGPWRVESLAALFEQLQDGLAVVGSSSSRFAAVHADRVKLWQARFEKVEELLSELGSCQERFGHLEGIFATDLQKQLPNEFLTFQPVESTWKALLLRLSHRPQVVDLALDPQNLQTLRQLGETMDSIIRDLDGFLVTKRQSFPRLFFFSDAVLLQFLRLFGKRSSPRAMELLARQCFPGLGSWELEDSAVTTLLSVAGERLPLLAKVKLRGPEQTLEAIQTSMTAAFRQLLKGAIEEAAVGNAVEWAVASALPSQVVEVAWQVTWTMQLESLLLQSREAAKDFSEAP
;
A
#
# COMPACT_ATOMS: atom_id res chain seq x y z
N MET A 1 -28.87 44.69 -18.96
CA MET A 1 -29.73 43.83 -18.11
C MET A 1 -28.85 42.71 -17.63
N ASP A 2 -28.32 42.93 -16.45
CA ASP A 2 -27.49 42.02 -15.69
C ASP A 2 -28.23 40.71 -15.42
N PHE A 3 -27.53 39.58 -15.58
CA PHE A 3 -27.82 38.41 -14.77
C PHE A 3 -26.50 37.77 -14.35
N VAL A 4 -26.36 37.77 -13.03
CA VAL A 4 -25.23 37.33 -12.21
C VAL A 4 -25.12 35.80 -12.27
N ALA A 5 -23.91 35.28 -12.45
CA ALA A 5 -23.54 33.92 -12.10
C ALA A 5 -22.62 33.98 -10.88
N GLU A 6 -23.09 33.43 -9.76
CA GLU A 6 -22.30 33.22 -8.54
C GLU A 6 -21.24 32.14 -8.76
N PRO A 7 -20.00 32.33 -8.28
CA PRO A 7 -19.12 31.23 -7.93
C PRO A 7 -19.15 31.06 -6.41
N ASN A 8 -19.80 29.99 -5.96
CA ASN A 8 -19.59 29.41 -4.64
C ASN A 8 -18.16 28.90 -4.57
N ASP A 9 -17.26 29.65 -3.93
CA ASP A 9 -15.96 29.16 -3.51
C ASP A 9 -15.69 29.57 -2.06
N VAL A 10 -16.16 28.70 -1.16
CA VAL A 10 -15.95 28.79 0.29
C VAL A 10 -14.53 28.31 0.56
N ARG A 11 -13.52 29.18 0.39
CA ARG A 11 -12.13 28.88 0.82
C ARG A 11 -11.21 30.07 1.13
N SER A 12 -11.71 31.30 1.22
CA SER A 12 -10.86 32.49 1.43
C SER A 12 -11.05 33.24 2.76
N GLY A 13 -12.03 32.88 3.60
CA GLY A 13 -12.34 33.62 4.84
C GLY A 13 -11.36 33.40 5.99
N ALA A 14 -10.90 32.17 6.21
CA ALA A 14 -10.05 31.83 7.36
C ALA A 14 -8.59 32.30 7.22
N ASN A 15 -8.09 32.41 5.98
CA ASN A 15 -6.71 32.78 5.70
C ASN A 15 -6.49 34.30 5.83
N ILE A 16 -7.54 35.10 5.56
CA ILE A 16 -7.48 36.56 5.67
C ILE A 16 -7.57 37.00 7.14
N GLU A 17 -8.43 36.39 7.96
CA GLU A 17 -8.50 36.72 9.40
C GLU A 17 -7.22 36.35 10.16
N MET A 18 -6.53 35.28 9.75
CA MET A 18 -5.27 34.87 10.38
C MET A 18 -4.10 35.76 9.96
N GLN A 19 -4.07 36.25 8.71
CA GLN A 19 -3.12 37.29 8.26
C GLN A 19 -3.36 38.63 8.95
N PHE A 20 -4.62 39.03 9.22
CA PHE A 20 -4.93 40.24 9.99
C PHE A 20 -4.64 40.08 11.50
N ALA A 21 -4.73 38.87 12.05
CA ALA A 21 -4.35 38.58 13.43
C ALA A 21 -2.83 38.62 13.63
N ALA A 22 -2.06 38.08 12.67
CA ALA A 22 -0.60 38.18 12.64
C ALA A 22 -0.12 39.64 12.42
N ALA A 23 -0.77 40.39 11.52
CA ALA A 23 -0.47 41.80 11.28
C ALA A 23 -0.76 42.69 12.51
N ARG A 24 -1.88 42.44 13.22
CA ARG A 24 -2.17 43.12 14.51
C ARG A 24 -1.17 42.78 15.61
N TYR A 25 -0.58 41.59 15.60
CA TYR A 25 0.44 41.20 16.58
C TYR A 25 1.78 41.91 16.34
N CYS A 26 2.16 42.15 15.08
CA CYS A 26 3.35 42.91 14.73
C CYS A 26 3.20 44.43 14.92
N GLU A 27 2.02 45.02 14.66
CA GLU A 27 1.79 46.46 14.88
C GLU A 27 1.72 46.85 16.37
N ILE A 28 1.28 45.95 17.25
CA ILE A 28 1.21 46.20 18.70
C ILE A 28 2.58 46.00 19.39
N ALA A 29 3.56 45.42 18.70
CA ALA A 29 4.90 45.13 19.23
C ALA A 29 5.90 46.29 19.12
N ILE A 30 5.55 47.41 18.47
CA ILE A 30 6.40 48.60 18.39
C ILE A 30 5.79 49.69 19.27
N PRO A 31 6.25 49.87 20.53
CA PRO A 31 5.95 51.11 21.21
C PRO A 31 6.69 52.22 20.46
N LYS A 32 5.96 53.20 19.93
CA LYS A 32 6.57 54.51 19.63
C LYS A 32 7.15 55.00 20.95
N VAL A 33 8.48 54.94 21.07
CA VAL A 33 9.21 55.59 22.14
C VAL A 33 9.29 57.06 21.75
N ASP A 34 8.20 57.78 21.99
CA ASP A 34 8.27 59.22 22.14
C ASP A 34 8.50 59.51 23.63
N GLY A 35 9.47 60.38 23.90
CA GLY A 35 10.06 60.56 25.22
C GLY A 35 9.10 61.01 26.33
N GLU A 36 9.65 60.93 27.55
CA GLU A 36 9.12 61.42 28.83
C GLU A 36 8.32 60.43 29.70
N THR A 37 9.05 59.91 30.71
CA THR A 37 8.61 59.52 32.07
C THR A 37 7.14 59.12 32.27
N GLN A 38 6.90 57.80 32.33
CA GLN A 38 5.66 57.25 32.93
C GLN A 38 5.90 56.66 34.33
N PRO A 39 4.94 56.83 35.26
CA PRO A 39 5.09 56.47 36.67
C PRO A 39 5.04 54.94 36.91
N PRO A 40 5.62 54.44 38.04
CA PRO A 40 5.87 53.02 38.29
C PRO A 40 4.62 52.11 38.44
N GLY A 41 3.40 52.61 38.26
CA GLY A 41 2.15 51.84 38.34
C GLY A 41 1.57 51.34 37.01
N SER A 42 2.19 51.64 35.85
CA SER A 42 1.70 51.21 34.53
C SER A 42 2.24 49.85 34.07
N ARG A 43 3.38 49.40 34.64
CA ARG A 43 3.99 48.09 34.33
C ARG A 43 3.10 46.91 34.73
N ASP A 44 2.47 46.98 35.90
CA ASP A 44 1.57 45.92 36.37
C ASP A 44 0.27 45.83 35.56
N LYS A 45 -0.21 46.96 35.02
CA LYS A 45 -1.41 47.00 34.18
C LYS A 45 -1.16 46.41 32.79
N ILE A 46 0.04 46.60 32.22
CA ILE A 46 0.42 45.99 30.94
C ILE A 46 0.64 44.49 31.12
N GLY A 47 1.29 44.05 32.22
CA GLY A 47 1.43 42.63 32.57
C GLY A 47 0.09 41.93 32.82
N ALA A 48 -0.85 42.58 33.52
CA ALA A 48 -2.21 42.07 33.73
C ALA A 48 -3.04 42.03 32.44
N LYS A 49 -2.89 43.02 31.56
CA LYS A 49 -3.57 43.06 30.25
C LYS A 49 -3.03 41.95 29.33
N TRP A 50 -1.73 41.68 29.32
CA TRP A 50 -1.11 40.55 28.60
C TRP A 50 -1.47 39.18 29.17
N ALA A 51 -1.62 39.06 30.49
CA ALA A 51 -2.15 37.84 31.12
C ALA A 51 -3.57 37.50 30.65
N ILE A 52 -4.39 38.53 30.37
CA ILE A 52 -5.79 38.40 29.95
C ILE A 52 -5.96 38.33 28.42
N THR A 53 -5.10 38.94 27.61
CA THR A 53 -5.30 39.04 26.14
C THR A 53 -4.23 38.38 25.27
N GLY A 54 -2.96 38.30 25.71
CA GLY A 54 -1.89 37.68 24.91
C GLY A 54 -1.78 36.17 25.13
N PHE A 55 -1.85 35.74 26.40
CA PHE A 55 -1.69 34.33 26.75
C PHE A 55 -3.01 33.56 26.79
N SER A 56 -4.12 34.21 27.20
CA SER A 56 -5.47 33.61 27.14
C SER A 56 -5.94 33.36 25.70
N GLY A 57 -5.49 34.20 24.75
CA GLY A 57 -5.74 34.00 23.32
C GLY A 57 -5.00 32.79 22.78
N PHE A 58 -3.74 32.62 23.19
CA PHE A 58 -2.94 31.43 22.90
C PHE A 58 -3.56 30.15 23.49
N THR A 59 -4.00 30.17 24.76
CA THR A 59 -4.68 29.02 25.38
C THR A 59 -6.08 28.74 24.81
N LYS A 60 -6.76 29.74 24.21
CA LYS A 60 -8.01 29.53 23.45
C LYS A 60 -7.75 29.00 22.04
N SER A 61 -6.63 29.38 21.42
CA SER A 61 -6.18 28.93 20.10
C SER A 61 -5.55 27.52 20.13
N CYS A 62 -5.01 27.09 21.27
CA CYS A 62 -4.51 25.72 21.48
C CYS A 62 -5.61 24.74 21.97
N ARG A 63 -6.91 25.06 21.78
CA ARG A 63 -7.97 24.04 21.82
C ARG A 63 -7.86 23.17 20.57
N LEU A 64 -6.84 22.33 20.57
CA LEU A 64 -6.65 21.28 19.59
C LEU A 64 -7.59 20.15 19.97
N GLU A 65 -8.79 20.13 19.40
CA GLU A 65 -9.71 19.00 19.52
C GLU A 65 -9.28 17.91 18.53
N LEU A 66 -9.33 16.65 18.93
CA LEU A 66 -9.08 15.53 18.02
C LEU A 66 -10.41 15.14 17.36
N PRO A 67 -10.63 15.44 16.07
CA PRO A 67 -11.81 14.94 15.37
C PRO A 67 -11.61 13.44 15.11
N ILE A 68 -12.17 12.64 16.01
CA ILE A 68 -12.19 11.19 15.93
C ILE A 68 -13.53 10.78 15.37
N VAL A 69 -13.52 10.03 14.27
CA VAL A 69 -14.75 9.50 13.69
C VAL A 69 -15.03 8.11 14.25
N GLU A 70 -16.21 7.94 14.82
CA GLU A 70 -16.73 6.64 15.21
C GLU A 70 -17.17 5.89 13.93
N GLY A 71 -16.36 4.92 13.51
CA GLY A 71 -16.53 4.19 12.25
C GLY A 71 -15.19 3.64 11.79
N PRO A 72 -14.46 4.33 10.88
CA PRO A 72 -13.03 4.15 10.74
C PRO A 72 -12.32 4.78 11.94
N TRP A 73 -11.71 3.95 12.80
CA TRP A 73 -11.01 4.39 14.02
C TRP A 73 -9.73 5.16 13.69
N ARG A 74 -9.90 6.42 13.29
CA ARG A 74 -8.86 7.31 12.73
C ARG A 74 -9.12 8.76 13.15
N VAL A 75 -8.04 9.53 13.23
CA VAL A 75 -8.04 10.99 13.36
C VAL A 75 -8.03 11.60 11.97
N GLU A 76 -9.09 12.33 11.60
CA GLU A 76 -9.27 12.85 10.22
C GLU A 76 -8.37 14.05 9.90
N SER A 77 -8.07 14.89 10.90
CA SER A 77 -7.42 16.19 10.71
C SER A 77 -6.01 16.26 11.30
N LEU A 78 -5.28 15.14 11.32
CA LEU A 78 -3.94 15.04 11.91
C LEU A 78 -2.96 16.02 11.24
N ALA A 79 -3.08 16.24 9.92
CA ALA A 79 -2.29 17.22 9.18
C ALA A 79 -2.56 18.67 9.61
N ALA A 80 -3.81 19.07 9.82
CA ALA A 80 -4.14 20.42 10.28
C ALA A 80 -3.68 20.65 11.74
N LEU A 81 -3.69 19.60 12.56
CA LEU A 81 -3.15 19.67 13.92
C LEU A 81 -1.62 19.87 13.91
N PHE A 82 -0.91 19.25 12.98
CA PHE A 82 0.52 19.50 12.77
C PHE A 82 0.79 20.92 12.27
N GLU A 83 -0.02 21.44 11.35
CA GLU A 83 0.10 22.82 10.87
C GLU A 83 -0.11 23.82 12.01
N GLN A 84 -1.15 23.63 12.82
CA GLN A 84 -1.42 24.46 14.01
C GLN A 84 -0.31 24.37 15.07
N LEU A 85 0.31 23.20 15.23
CA LEU A 85 1.46 23.01 16.11
C LEU A 85 2.69 23.79 15.59
N GLN A 86 2.96 23.73 14.29
CA GLN A 86 4.07 24.44 13.66
C GLN A 86 3.89 25.96 13.76
N ASP A 87 2.68 26.46 13.56
CA ASP A 87 2.34 27.87 13.77
C ASP A 87 2.56 28.29 15.24
N GLY A 88 2.15 27.45 16.19
CA GLY A 88 2.38 27.66 17.62
C GLY A 88 3.86 27.72 17.99
N LEU A 89 4.68 26.81 17.44
CA LEU A 89 6.13 26.79 17.62
C LEU A 89 6.82 28.01 16.98
N ALA A 90 6.37 28.45 15.81
CA ALA A 90 6.89 29.65 15.14
C ALA A 90 6.62 30.93 15.95
N VAL A 91 5.45 31.03 16.59
CA VAL A 91 5.12 32.14 17.51
C VAL A 91 6.00 32.11 18.77
N VAL A 92 6.26 30.93 19.33
CA VAL A 92 7.16 30.76 20.48
C VAL A 92 8.62 31.09 20.09
N GLY A 93 9.07 30.67 18.91
CA GLY A 93 10.44 30.89 18.42
C GLY A 93 10.74 32.32 17.95
N SER A 94 9.74 33.04 17.42
CA SER A 94 9.87 34.44 17.00
C SER A 94 9.95 35.44 18.16
N SER A 95 9.86 34.96 19.40
CA SER A 95 9.94 35.73 20.65
C SER A 95 11.36 36.27 20.96
N SER A 96 12.19 36.59 19.97
CA SER A 96 13.53 37.20 20.16
C SER A 96 13.53 38.63 20.71
N SER A 97 12.37 39.16 21.13
CA SER A 97 12.23 40.51 21.70
C SER A 97 12.59 40.55 23.19
N ARG A 98 12.97 41.74 23.68
CA ARG A 98 13.34 42.00 25.10
C ARG A 98 12.25 41.58 26.12
N PHE A 99 11.02 41.29 25.68
CA PHE A 99 9.93 40.76 26.50
C PHE A 99 10.03 39.25 26.79
N ALA A 100 10.63 38.45 25.92
CA ALA A 100 10.80 37.02 26.18
C ALA A 100 11.80 36.75 27.31
N ALA A 101 12.73 37.68 27.58
CA ALA A 101 13.60 37.61 28.75
C ALA A 101 12.81 37.70 30.07
N VAL A 102 11.69 38.43 30.10
CA VAL A 102 10.83 38.61 31.30
C VAL A 102 9.89 37.42 31.53
N HIS A 103 9.62 36.63 30.49
CA HIS A 103 8.74 35.45 30.55
C HIS A 103 9.43 34.16 30.08
N ALA A 104 10.77 34.12 30.17
CA ALA A 104 11.59 33.04 29.64
C ALA A 104 11.15 31.66 30.16
N ASP A 105 10.77 31.58 31.43
CA ASP A 105 10.32 30.33 32.05
C ASP A 105 8.98 29.82 31.47
N ARG A 106 8.09 30.74 31.08
CA ARG A 106 6.81 30.39 30.45
C ARG A 106 7.00 29.97 29.00
N VAL A 107 7.87 30.65 28.26
CA VAL A 107 8.24 30.29 26.88
C VAL A 107 8.84 28.89 26.86
N LYS A 108 9.82 28.61 27.74
CA LYS A 108 10.43 27.29 27.91
C LYS A 108 9.40 26.21 28.28
N LEU A 109 8.46 26.50 29.18
CA LEU A 109 7.42 25.56 29.57
C LEU A 109 6.52 25.18 28.38
N TRP A 110 6.11 26.15 27.57
CA TRP A 110 5.25 25.88 26.40
C TRP A 110 6.00 25.21 25.27
N GLN A 111 7.26 25.57 25.04
CA GLN A 111 8.12 24.86 24.11
C GLN A 111 8.23 23.37 24.48
N ALA A 112 8.51 23.06 25.74
CA ALA A 112 8.55 21.68 26.24
C ALA A 112 7.18 20.95 26.15
N ARG A 113 6.06 21.68 26.20
CA ARG A 113 4.72 21.11 26.00
C ARG A 113 4.44 20.82 24.53
N PHE A 114 4.81 21.72 23.63
CA PHE A 114 4.63 21.53 22.19
C PHE A 114 5.52 20.41 21.66
N GLU A 115 6.76 20.29 22.14
CA GLU A 115 7.64 19.15 21.82
C GLU A 115 6.98 17.81 22.18
N LYS A 116 6.34 17.72 23.35
CA LYS A 116 5.60 16.51 23.76
C LYS A 116 4.34 16.26 22.91
N VAL A 117 3.66 17.32 22.50
CA VAL A 117 2.51 17.22 21.60
C VAL A 117 2.95 16.74 20.22
N GLU A 118 4.07 17.24 19.70
CA GLU A 118 4.67 16.79 18.44
C GLU A 118 4.98 15.30 18.48
N GLU A 119 5.65 14.87 19.55
CA GLU A 119 6.00 13.46 19.78
C GLU A 119 4.74 12.58 19.81
N LEU A 120 3.70 13.00 20.54
CA LEU A 120 2.43 12.28 20.59
C LEU A 120 1.76 12.20 19.21
N LEU A 121 1.64 13.32 18.49
CA LEU A 121 0.97 13.36 17.19
C LEU A 121 1.72 12.55 16.14
N SER A 122 3.06 12.56 16.17
CA SER A 122 3.90 11.75 15.29
C SER A 122 3.67 10.27 15.52
N GLU A 123 3.74 9.81 16.78
CA GLU A 123 3.50 8.40 17.12
C GLU A 123 2.07 7.97 16.81
N LEU A 124 1.08 8.83 17.06
CA LEU A 124 -0.31 8.58 16.75
C LEU A 124 -0.53 8.42 15.24
N GLY A 125 0.09 9.30 14.43
CA GLY A 125 0.03 9.22 12.97
C GLY A 125 0.65 7.94 12.42
N SER A 126 1.86 7.60 12.89
CA SER A 126 2.53 6.37 12.48
C SER A 126 1.77 5.12 12.93
N CYS A 127 1.16 5.13 14.12
CA CYS A 127 0.31 4.02 14.57
C CYS A 127 -0.97 3.91 13.72
N GLN A 128 -1.60 5.03 13.35
CA GLN A 128 -2.80 5.04 12.53
C GLN A 128 -2.56 4.46 11.12
N GLU A 129 -1.41 4.76 10.51
CA GLU A 129 -1.04 4.21 9.21
C GLU A 129 -0.86 2.68 9.28
N ARG A 130 -0.07 2.20 10.24
CA ARG A 130 0.15 0.77 10.50
C ARG A 130 -1.17 0.05 10.80
N PHE A 131 -1.98 0.62 11.69
CA PHE A 131 -3.28 0.06 12.05
C PHE A 131 -4.20 -0.02 10.83
N GLY A 132 -4.28 1.03 10.02
CA GLY A 132 -5.09 1.04 8.80
C GLY A 132 -4.66 0.01 7.77
N HIS A 133 -3.36 -0.26 7.65
CA HIS A 133 -2.83 -1.33 6.81
C HIS A 133 -3.26 -2.71 7.32
N LEU A 134 -3.07 -2.99 8.61
CA LEU A 134 -3.45 -4.26 9.24
C LEU A 134 -4.96 -4.49 9.24
N GLU A 135 -5.75 -3.45 9.52
CA GLU A 135 -7.22 -3.46 9.44
C GLU A 135 -7.67 -3.85 8.04
N GLY A 136 -7.09 -3.25 6.99
CA GLY A 136 -7.41 -3.61 5.60
C GLY A 136 -7.08 -5.06 5.24
N ILE A 137 -6.04 -5.64 5.85
CA ILE A 137 -5.64 -7.04 5.66
C ILE A 137 -6.60 -7.99 6.39
N PHE A 138 -6.81 -7.76 7.68
CA PHE A 138 -7.61 -8.63 8.55
C PHE A 138 -9.12 -8.40 8.43
N ALA A 139 -9.62 -7.37 7.75
CA ALA A 139 -11.06 -7.19 7.49
C ALA A 139 -11.67 -8.29 6.60
N THR A 140 -10.85 -9.18 6.03
CA THR A 140 -11.27 -10.21 5.09
C THR A 140 -11.10 -11.62 5.67
N ASP A 141 -11.47 -12.64 4.87
CA ASP A 141 -11.30 -14.05 5.21
C ASP A 141 -9.83 -14.49 5.45
N LEU A 142 -8.85 -13.60 5.21
CA LEU A 142 -7.43 -13.88 5.39
C LEU A 142 -7.05 -14.21 6.84
N GLN A 143 -7.85 -13.81 7.84
CA GLN A 143 -7.68 -14.20 9.24
C GLN A 143 -7.54 -15.73 9.43
N LYS A 144 -8.14 -16.54 8.54
CA LYS A 144 -8.05 -18.01 8.60
C LYS A 144 -6.71 -18.55 8.11
N GLN A 145 -6.02 -17.82 7.24
CA GLN A 145 -4.68 -18.19 6.77
C GLN A 145 -3.60 -17.74 7.75
N LEU A 146 -3.88 -16.71 8.55
CA LEU A 146 -2.98 -16.10 9.53
C LEU A 146 -3.62 -16.05 10.93
N PRO A 147 -3.94 -17.21 11.54
CA PRO A 147 -4.67 -17.26 12.79
C PRO A 147 -3.85 -16.74 13.97
N ASN A 148 -2.52 -16.95 13.96
CA ASN A 148 -1.64 -16.54 15.05
C ASN A 148 -1.50 -15.02 15.08
N GLU A 149 -1.23 -14.43 13.92
CA GLU A 149 -1.09 -12.99 13.72
C GLU A 149 -2.41 -12.27 14.03
N PHE A 150 -3.55 -12.88 13.65
CA PHE A 150 -4.87 -12.35 13.99
C PHE A 150 -5.16 -12.38 15.50
N LEU A 151 -4.77 -13.44 16.21
CA LEU A 151 -4.90 -13.51 17.67
C LEU A 151 -4.07 -12.43 18.37
N THR A 152 -2.89 -12.09 17.83
CA THR A 152 -2.08 -10.98 18.33
C THR A 152 -2.65 -9.61 17.97
N PHE A 153 -3.33 -9.49 16.82
CA PHE A 153 -3.96 -8.24 16.38
C PHE A 153 -5.22 -7.88 17.17
N GLN A 154 -6.02 -8.85 17.62
CA GLN A 154 -7.27 -8.56 18.35
C GLN A 154 -7.10 -7.68 19.62
N PRO A 155 -6.14 -7.96 20.53
CA PRO A 155 -5.83 -7.06 21.64
C PRO A 155 -5.40 -5.66 21.19
N VAL A 156 -4.57 -5.57 20.15
CA VAL A 156 -4.10 -4.30 19.58
C VAL A 156 -5.28 -3.48 19.08
N GLU A 157 -6.20 -4.10 18.33
CA GLU A 157 -7.43 -3.46 17.85
C GLU A 157 -8.28 -2.95 19.02
N SER A 158 -8.52 -3.76 20.05
CA SER A 158 -9.31 -3.34 21.21
C SER A 158 -8.68 -2.16 21.97
N THR A 159 -7.36 -2.18 22.13
CA THR A 159 -6.60 -1.14 22.84
C THR A 159 -6.54 0.14 22.02
N TRP A 160 -6.34 0.04 20.71
CA TRP A 160 -6.36 1.17 19.78
C TRP A 160 -7.72 1.90 19.80
N LYS A 161 -8.82 1.14 19.71
CA LYS A 161 -10.18 1.69 19.80
C LYS A 161 -10.45 2.36 21.14
N ALA A 162 -10.07 1.70 22.25
CA ALA A 162 -10.22 2.26 23.59
C ALA A 162 -9.39 3.55 23.78
N LEU A 163 -8.18 3.60 23.22
CA LEU A 163 -7.33 4.78 23.24
C LEU A 163 -7.98 5.93 22.48
N LEU A 164 -8.44 5.70 21.24
CA LEU A 164 -9.14 6.72 20.45
C LEU A 164 -10.43 7.21 21.13
N LEU A 165 -11.21 6.32 21.75
CA LEU A 165 -12.40 6.74 22.51
C LEU A 165 -12.03 7.59 23.73
N ARG A 166 -10.94 7.26 24.43
CA ARG A 166 -10.44 8.10 25.54
C ARG A 166 -9.98 9.47 25.06
N LEU A 167 -9.36 9.53 23.88
CA LEU A 167 -8.92 10.77 23.25
C LEU A 167 -10.12 11.63 22.80
N SER A 168 -11.23 11.02 22.36
CA SER A 168 -12.43 11.78 21.94
C SER A 168 -13.13 12.45 23.13
N HIS A 169 -13.10 11.83 24.31
CA HIS A 169 -13.67 12.39 25.54
C HIS A 169 -12.81 13.49 26.19
N ARG A 170 -11.56 13.67 25.76
CA ARG A 170 -10.64 14.71 26.27
C ARG A 170 -10.13 15.57 25.11
N PRO A 171 -10.84 16.65 24.74
CA PRO A 171 -10.55 17.43 23.55
C PRO A 171 -9.32 18.35 23.68
N GLN A 172 -8.47 18.18 24.70
CA GLN A 172 -7.25 18.98 24.87
C GLN A 172 -6.03 18.10 24.59
N VAL A 173 -5.50 18.18 23.37
CA VAL A 173 -4.28 17.46 22.95
C VAL A 173 -3.08 17.73 23.87
N VAL A 174 -2.97 18.93 24.44
CA VAL A 174 -1.90 19.27 25.39
C VAL A 174 -1.99 18.44 26.67
N ASP A 175 -3.18 18.25 27.23
CA ASP A 175 -3.38 17.44 28.44
C ASP A 175 -3.13 15.95 28.16
N LEU A 176 -3.44 15.51 26.93
CA LEU A 176 -3.21 14.15 26.46
C LEU A 176 -1.73 13.85 26.24
N ALA A 177 -0.96 14.81 25.71
CA ALA A 177 0.49 14.71 25.51
C ALA A 177 1.28 14.81 26.82
N LEU A 178 0.69 15.44 27.84
CA LEU A 178 1.27 15.50 29.17
C LEU A 178 1.09 14.21 29.98
N ASP A 179 0.20 13.32 29.57
CA ASP A 179 0.01 12.01 30.19
C ASP A 179 0.97 10.97 29.58
N PRO A 180 2.04 10.57 30.30
CA PRO A 180 3.06 9.66 29.79
C PRO A 180 2.50 8.27 29.48
N GLN A 181 1.37 7.88 30.07
CA GLN A 181 0.74 6.57 29.83
C GLN A 181 0.25 6.45 28.38
N ASN A 182 -0.26 7.54 27.79
CA ASN A 182 -0.77 7.49 26.42
C ASN A 182 0.35 7.28 25.40
N LEU A 183 1.45 8.00 25.56
CA LEU A 183 2.62 7.88 24.71
C LEU A 183 3.27 6.50 24.84
N GLN A 184 3.39 5.98 26.06
CA GLN A 184 3.89 4.62 26.29
C GLN A 184 2.98 3.57 25.65
N THR A 185 1.66 3.72 25.76
CA THR A 185 0.69 2.81 25.13
C THR A 185 0.81 2.83 23.61
N LEU A 186 0.92 4.02 23.01
CA LEU A 186 1.10 4.17 21.56
C LEU A 186 2.39 3.48 21.07
N ARG A 187 3.50 3.66 21.79
CA ARG A 187 4.76 2.98 21.46
C ARG A 187 4.65 1.47 21.52
N GLN A 188 4.04 0.93 22.58
CA GLN A 188 3.82 -0.52 22.73
C GLN A 188 2.92 -1.08 21.62
N LEU A 189 1.87 -0.34 21.24
CA LEU A 189 1.02 -0.71 20.11
C LEU A 189 1.82 -0.67 18.80
N GLY A 190 2.63 0.36 18.59
CA GLY A 190 3.53 0.50 17.44
C GLY A 190 4.48 -0.69 17.30
N GLU A 191 5.19 -1.04 18.37
CA GLU A 191 6.11 -2.19 18.40
C GLU A 191 5.40 -3.51 18.10
N THR A 192 4.21 -3.71 18.67
CA THR A 192 3.41 -4.92 18.43
C THR A 192 2.93 -4.98 16.98
N MET A 193 2.45 -3.86 16.42
CA MET A 193 2.05 -3.76 15.02
C MET A 193 3.23 -4.01 14.08
N ASP A 194 4.41 -3.48 14.37
CA ASP A 194 5.63 -3.72 13.58
C ASP A 194 6.07 -5.19 13.63
N SER A 195 5.87 -5.88 14.76
CA SER A 195 6.06 -7.33 14.83
C SER A 195 5.10 -8.07 13.90
N ILE A 196 3.80 -7.74 13.96
CA ILE A 196 2.78 -8.36 13.10
C ILE A 196 3.10 -8.11 11.62
N ILE A 197 3.50 -6.90 11.25
CA ILE A 197 3.87 -6.57 9.86
C ILE A 197 5.06 -7.42 9.39
N ARG A 198 6.08 -7.59 10.24
CA ARG A 198 7.23 -8.44 9.92
C ARG A 198 6.85 -9.92 9.74
N ASP A 199 5.96 -10.42 10.57
CA ASP A 199 5.45 -11.79 10.45
C ASP A 199 4.63 -11.96 9.16
N LEU A 200 3.84 -10.95 8.77
CA LEU A 200 3.14 -10.91 7.48
C LEU A 200 4.12 -10.94 6.30
N ASP A 201 5.20 -10.16 6.35
CA ASP A 201 6.23 -10.17 5.30
C ASP A 201 6.91 -11.55 5.20
N GLY A 202 7.24 -12.18 6.33
CA GLY A 202 7.77 -13.54 6.37
C GLY A 202 6.81 -14.57 5.77
N PHE A 203 5.52 -14.42 6.03
CA PHE A 203 4.48 -15.25 5.41
C PHE A 203 4.43 -15.05 3.89
N LEU A 204 4.45 -13.80 3.40
CA LEU A 204 4.46 -13.51 1.96
C LEU A 204 5.69 -14.09 1.27
N VAL A 205 6.87 -14.01 1.90
CA VAL A 205 8.09 -14.65 1.40
C VAL A 205 7.92 -16.17 1.29
N THR A 206 7.33 -16.82 2.30
CA THR A 206 7.04 -18.26 2.26
C THR A 206 6.11 -18.62 1.11
N LYS A 207 5.08 -17.80 0.84
CA LYS A 207 4.19 -17.95 -0.32
C LYS A 207 4.91 -17.75 -1.66
N ARG A 208 5.87 -16.81 -1.73
CA ARG A 208 6.67 -16.61 -2.94
C ARG A 208 7.64 -17.76 -3.21
N GLN A 209 8.18 -18.38 -2.16
CA GLN A 209 9.06 -19.54 -2.29
C GLN A 209 8.32 -20.78 -2.81
N SER A 210 7.04 -20.96 -2.46
CA SER A 210 6.26 -22.10 -2.97
C SER A 210 5.90 -21.96 -4.45
N PHE A 211 5.69 -20.74 -4.96
CA PHE A 211 5.50 -20.49 -6.39
C PHE A 211 6.30 -19.26 -6.87
N PRO A 212 7.50 -19.45 -7.44
CA PRO A 212 8.43 -18.36 -7.74
C PRO A 212 7.88 -17.25 -8.67
N ARG A 213 6.85 -17.51 -9.48
CA ARG A 213 6.26 -16.44 -10.31
C ARG A 213 5.57 -15.36 -9.46
N LEU A 214 5.25 -15.65 -8.18
CA LEU A 214 4.70 -14.66 -7.26
C LEU A 214 5.71 -13.55 -6.87
N PHE A 215 7.01 -13.72 -7.15
CA PHE A 215 8.01 -12.66 -6.95
C PHE A 215 7.79 -11.46 -7.89
N PHE A 216 7.08 -11.63 -9.01
CA PHE A 216 6.77 -10.53 -9.93
C PHE A 216 5.62 -9.64 -9.47
N PHE A 217 4.94 -10.02 -8.39
CA PHE A 217 3.80 -9.28 -7.84
C PHE A 217 4.22 -8.43 -6.66
N SER A 218 3.70 -7.20 -6.58
CA SER A 218 3.83 -6.36 -5.39
C SER A 218 3.06 -6.97 -4.21
N ASP A 219 3.45 -6.62 -2.98
CA ASP A 219 2.81 -7.14 -1.76
C ASP A 219 1.32 -6.84 -1.73
N ALA A 220 0.93 -5.63 -2.15
CA ALA A 220 -0.48 -5.23 -2.23
C ALA A 220 -1.30 -6.12 -3.18
N VAL A 221 -0.75 -6.46 -4.34
CA VAL A 221 -1.42 -7.32 -5.32
C VAL A 221 -1.47 -8.77 -4.83
N LEU A 222 -0.38 -9.27 -4.25
CA LEU A 222 -0.33 -10.62 -3.69
C LEU A 222 -1.35 -10.77 -2.56
N LEU A 223 -1.41 -9.81 -1.64
CA LEU A 223 -2.42 -9.77 -0.58
C LEU A 223 -3.84 -9.67 -1.15
N GLN A 224 -4.08 -8.84 -2.17
CA GLN A 224 -5.38 -8.75 -2.84
C GLN A 224 -5.82 -10.12 -3.36
N PHE A 225 -4.92 -10.87 -3.99
CA PHE A 225 -5.23 -12.21 -4.48
C PHE A 225 -5.47 -13.19 -3.34
N LEU A 226 -4.61 -13.23 -2.32
CA LEU A 226 -4.80 -14.09 -1.15
C LEU A 226 -6.15 -13.88 -0.45
N ARG A 227 -6.64 -12.63 -0.39
CA ARG A 227 -7.97 -12.29 0.15
C ARG A 227 -9.12 -12.93 -0.65
N LEU A 228 -8.98 -13.07 -1.96
CA LEU A 228 -10.01 -13.68 -2.83
C LEU A 228 -10.10 -15.20 -2.70
N PHE A 229 -9.09 -15.85 -2.11
CA PHE A 229 -9.02 -17.31 -1.94
C PHE A 229 -9.50 -17.80 -0.56
N GLY A 230 -10.40 -17.04 0.08
CA GLY A 230 -11.09 -17.42 1.32
C GLY A 230 -12.08 -18.60 1.18
N LYS A 231 -13.16 -18.61 1.96
CA LYS A 231 -14.06 -19.78 2.14
C LYS A 231 -14.67 -20.36 0.84
N ARG A 232 -14.68 -19.60 -0.25
CA ARG A 232 -15.05 -20.05 -1.60
C ARG A 232 -14.07 -19.42 -2.59
N SER A 233 -12.99 -20.13 -2.90
CA SER A 233 -12.11 -19.77 -4.02
C SER A 233 -12.97 -19.62 -5.26
N SER A 234 -13.20 -18.38 -5.70
CA SER A 234 -13.99 -18.16 -6.91
C SER A 234 -13.14 -18.62 -8.09
N PRO A 235 -13.65 -19.49 -8.97
CA PRO A 235 -12.89 -19.94 -10.15
C PRO A 235 -12.38 -18.77 -10.99
N ARG A 236 -13.15 -17.67 -11.00
CA ARG A 236 -12.81 -16.42 -11.68
C ARG A 236 -11.62 -15.69 -11.05
N ALA A 237 -11.51 -15.62 -9.72
CA ALA A 237 -10.34 -15.01 -9.08
C ALA A 237 -9.07 -15.83 -9.35
N MET A 238 -9.20 -17.16 -9.36
CA MET A 238 -8.10 -18.06 -9.70
C MET A 238 -7.64 -17.85 -11.14
N GLU A 239 -8.59 -17.67 -12.06
CA GLU A 239 -8.31 -17.39 -13.48
C GLU A 239 -7.59 -16.06 -13.65
N LEU A 240 -8.03 -15.01 -12.95
CA LEU A 240 -7.38 -13.70 -12.99
C LEU A 240 -5.94 -13.77 -12.47
N LEU A 241 -5.69 -14.48 -11.37
CA LEU A 241 -4.32 -14.71 -10.87
C LEU A 241 -3.48 -15.48 -11.89
N ALA A 242 -4.03 -16.58 -12.43
CA ALA A 242 -3.32 -17.41 -13.41
C ALA A 242 -2.93 -16.62 -14.66
N ARG A 243 -3.81 -15.76 -15.18
CA ARG A 243 -3.51 -14.89 -16.32
C ARG A 243 -2.35 -13.92 -16.04
N GLN A 244 -2.25 -13.42 -14.82
CA GLN A 244 -1.12 -12.55 -14.44
C GLN A 244 0.19 -13.36 -14.28
N CYS A 245 0.12 -14.62 -13.84
CA CYS A 245 1.28 -15.52 -13.75
C CYS A 245 1.74 -16.09 -15.10
N PHE A 246 0.80 -16.25 -16.05
CA PHE A 246 1.02 -16.88 -17.35
C PHE A 246 0.56 -15.93 -18.47
N PRO A 247 1.47 -15.13 -19.04
CA PRO A 247 1.11 -14.09 -20.03
C PRO A 247 0.39 -14.60 -21.28
N GLY A 248 0.65 -15.86 -21.68
CA GLY A 248 0.00 -16.49 -22.83
C GLY A 248 -1.39 -17.07 -22.53
N LEU A 249 -1.79 -17.15 -21.26
CA LEU A 249 -3.08 -17.67 -20.84
C LEU A 249 -4.15 -16.56 -20.91
N GLY A 250 -5.18 -16.78 -21.72
CA GLY A 250 -6.32 -15.88 -21.82
C GLY A 250 -7.44 -16.23 -20.84
N SER A 251 -7.88 -17.48 -20.87
CA SER A 251 -8.94 -18.01 -19.99
C SER A 251 -8.84 -19.53 -19.86
N TRP A 252 -9.75 -20.15 -19.11
CA TRP A 252 -9.89 -21.60 -19.10
C TRP A 252 -11.34 -22.04 -19.10
N GLU A 253 -11.56 -23.30 -19.46
CA GLU A 253 -12.85 -23.96 -19.38
C GLU A 253 -12.90 -24.85 -18.15
N LEU A 254 -14.07 -24.85 -17.49
CA LEU A 254 -14.33 -25.60 -16.27
C LEU A 254 -15.42 -26.64 -16.53
N GLU A 255 -15.19 -27.84 -16.02
CA GLU A 255 -16.18 -28.92 -15.96
C GLU A 255 -16.15 -29.49 -14.53
N ASP A 256 -17.30 -29.58 -13.88
CA ASP A 256 -17.41 -30.02 -12.47
C ASP A 256 -16.45 -29.29 -11.50
N SER A 257 -16.25 -27.98 -11.70
CA SER A 257 -15.30 -27.15 -10.93
C SER A 257 -13.82 -27.55 -11.06
N ALA A 258 -13.47 -28.28 -12.13
CA ALA A 258 -12.09 -28.59 -12.49
C ALA A 258 -11.76 -28.02 -13.87
N VAL A 259 -10.53 -27.53 -14.03
CA VAL A 259 -10.03 -26.99 -15.30
C VAL A 259 -9.75 -28.13 -16.27
N THR A 260 -10.35 -28.06 -17.45
CA THR A 260 -10.22 -29.09 -18.50
C THR A 260 -9.44 -28.60 -19.71
N THR A 261 -9.65 -27.35 -20.10
CA THR A 261 -9.03 -26.75 -21.30
C THR A 261 -8.48 -25.37 -20.95
N LEU A 262 -7.27 -25.09 -21.41
CA LEU A 262 -6.68 -23.74 -21.35
C LEU A 262 -6.89 -23.05 -22.69
N LEU A 263 -7.20 -21.75 -22.65
CA LEU A 263 -7.38 -20.91 -23.82
C LEU A 263 -6.25 -19.88 -23.87
N SER A 264 -5.55 -19.80 -24.99
CA SER A 264 -4.54 -18.75 -25.19
C SER A 264 -5.21 -17.39 -25.37
N VAL A 265 -4.44 -16.32 -25.23
CA VAL A 265 -4.91 -14.95 -25.56
C VAL A 265 -5.36 -14.80 -27.01
N ALA A 266 -4.87 -15.66 -27.91
CA ALA A 266 -5.27 -15.72 -29.31
C ALA A 266 -6.50 -16.63 -29.56
N GLY A 267 -7.05 -17.24 -28.51
CA GLY A 267 -8.20 -18.14 -28.59
C GLY A 267 -7.86 -19.60 -28.93
N GLU A 268 -6.58 -19.97 -28.94
CA GLU A 268 -6.16 -21.35 -29.19
C GLU A 268 -6.50 -22.23 -28.00
N ARG A 269 -6.95 -23.45 -28.27
CA ARG A 269 -7.43 -24.39 -27.26
C ARG A 269 -6.35 -25.43 -26.95
N LEU A 270 -5.99 -25.54 -25.67
CA LEU A 270 -5.09 -26.57 -25.16
C LEU A 270 -5.86 -27.48 -24.18
N PRO A 271 -6.38 -28.64 -24.63
CA PRO A 271 -7.00 -29.60 -23.73
C PRO A 271 -5.94 -30.22 -22.80
N LEU A 272 -6.24 -30.28 -21.51
CA LEU A 272 -5.37 -30.89 -20.51
C LEU A 272 -5.54 -32.41 -20.49
N LEU A 273 -4.44 -33.12 -20.24
CA LEU A 273 -4.43 -34.59 -20.15
C LEU A 273 -5.25 -35.11 -18.95
N ALA A 274 -5.34 -34.32 -17.89
CA ALA A 274 -6.12 -34.61 -16.70
C ALA A 274 -6.77 -33.33 -16.16
N LYS A 275 -8.00 -33.44 -15.66
CA LYS A 275 -8.74 -32.31 -15.09
C LYS A 275 -8.03 -31.79 -13.83
N VAL A 276 -7.81 -30.48 -13.73
CA VAL A 276 -7.13 -29.85 -12.59
C VAL A 276 -8.16 -29.27 -11.62
N LYS A 277 -8.24 -29.82 -10.41
CA LYS A 277 -9.16 -29.32 -9.38
C LYS A 277 -8.62 -28.02 -8.75
N LEU A 278 -9.51 -27.06 -8.56
CA LEU A 278 -9.19 -25.82 -7.86
C LEU A 278 -9.11 -26.09 -6.35
N ARG A 279 -7.95 -25.84 -5.74
CA ARG A 279 -7.72 -25.99 -4.30
C ARG A 279 -7.28 -24.64 -3.72
N GLY A 280 -5.99 -24.48 -3.44
CA GLY A 280 -5.35 -23.22 -3.07
C GLY A 280 -4.61 -22.59 -4.25
N PRO A 281 -4.26 -21.30 -4.17
CA PRO A 281 -3.62 -20.58 -5.26
C PRO A 281 -2.30 -21.22 -5.71
N GLU A 282 -1.42 -21.56 -4.77
CA GLU A 282 -0.11 -22.11 -5.09
C GLU A 282 -0.23 -23.50 -5.72
N GLN A 283 -1.03 -24.37 -5.08
CA GLN A 283 -1.27 -25.74 -5.57
C GLN A 283 -1.95 -25.75 -6.94
N THR A 284 -2.90 -24.84 -7.17
CA THR A 284 -3.59 -24.74 -8.47
C THR A 284 -2.66 -24.18 -9.55
N LEU A 285 -1.87 -23.13 -9.27
CA LEU A 285 -0.92 -22.60 -10.24
C LEU A 285 0.17 -23.62 -10.61
N GLU A 286 0.68 -24.36 -9.64
CA GLU A 286 1.65 -25.43 -9.85
C GLU A 286 1.05 -26.60 -10.67
N ALA A 287 -0.18 -27.02 -10.33
CA ALA A 287 -0.88 -28.06 -11.08
C ALA A 287 -1.18 -27.63 -12.51
N ILE A 288 -1.58 -26.37 -12.73
CA ILE A 288 -1.79 -25.81 -14.08
C ILE A 288 -0.48 -25.79 -14.85
N GLN A 289 0.63 -25.32 -14.26
CA GLN A 289 1.94 -25.32 -14.92
C GLN A 289 2.38 -26.73 -15.33
N THR A 290 2.22 -27.70 -14.43
CA THR A 290 2.60 -29.09 -14.66
C THR A 290 1.74 -29.72 -15.76
N SER A 291 0.42 -29.60 -15.66
CA SER A 291 -0.52 -30.13 -16.64
C SER A 291 -0.39 -29.47 -18.01
N MET A 292 -0.19 -28.15 -18.05
CA MET A 292 0.07 -27.40 -19.29
C MET A 292 1.34 -27.89 -19.97
N THR A 293 2.43 -28.05 -19.21
CA THR A 293 3.72 -28.55 -19.74
C THR A 293 3.58 -29.99 -20.27
N ALA A 294 2.86 -30.85 -19.55
CA ALA A 294 2.62 -32.22 -19.98
C ALA A 294 1.78 -32.28 -21.27
N ALA A 295 0.71 -31.49 -21.35
CA ALA A 295 -0.13 -31.39 -22.54
C ALA A 295 0.67 -30.91 -23.76
N PHE A 296 1.48 -29.86 -23.60
CA PHE A 296 2.36 -29.39 -24.69
C PHE A 296 3.38 -30.44 -25.13
N ARG A 297 4.02 -31.16 -24.20
CA ARG A 297 4.96 -32.23 -24.55
C ARG A 297 4.30 -33.34 -25.36
N GLN A 298 3.08 -33.75 -24.97
CA GLN A 298 2.34 -34.78 -25.71
C GLN A 298 1.92 -34.29 -27.10
N LEU A 299 1.37 -33.08 -27.19
CA LEU A 299 0.98 -32.49 -28.47
C LEU A 299 2.19 -32.32 -29.40
N LEU A 300 3.32 -31.82 -28.89
CA LEU A 300 4.51 -31.62 -29.70
C LEU A 300 5.08 -32.95 -30.20
N LYS A 301 5.07 -34.00 -29.37
CA LYS A 301 5.51 -35.33 -29.80
C LYS A 301 4.66 -35.86 -30.96
N GLY A 302 3.32 -35.79 -30.83
CA GLY A 302 2.41 -36.19 -31.90
C GLY A 302 2.57 -35.33 -33.16
N ALA A 303 2.73 -34.02 -33.00
CA ALA A 303 2.94 -33.09 -34.11
C ALA A 303 4.23 -33.39 -34.90
N ILE A 304 5.33 -33.75 -34.22
CA ILE A 304 6.58 -34.14 -34.89
C ILE A 304 6.39 -35.46 -35.67
N GLU A 305 5.71 -36.44 -35.07
CA GLU A 305 5.42 -37.72 -35.73
C GLU A 305 4.54 -37.52 -36.98
N GLU A 306 3.52 -36.66 -36.90
CA GLU A 306 2.66 -36.33 -38.04
C GLU A 306 3.40 -35.54 -39.12
N ALA A 307 4.19 -34.52 -38.74
CA ALA A 307 4.96 -33.70 -39.67
C ALA A 307 6.02 -34.50 -40.44
N ALA A 308 6.54 -35.58 -39.85
CA ALA A 308 7.48 -36.47 -40.51
C ALA A 308 6.83 -37.32 -41.62
N VAL A 309 5.51 -37.50 -41.58
CA VAL A 309 4.75 -38.32 -42.54
C VAL A 309 4.19 -37.42 -43.65
N GLY A 310 4.96 -37.29 -44.73
CA GLY A 310 4.53 -36.58 -45.95
C GLY A 310 5.09 -35.17 -46.09
N ASN A 311 4.34 -34.28 -46.74
CA ASN A 311 4.76 -32.91 -46.95
C ASN A 311 4.45 -32.06 -45.71
N ALA A 312 5.48 -31.71 -44.96
CA ALA A 312 5.33 -30.97 -43.72
C ALA A 312 4.70 -29.56 -43.92
N VAL A 313 4.76 -28.96 -45.13
CA VAL A 313 4.16 -27.64 -45.41
C VAL A 313 2.65 -27.78 -45.50
N GLU A 314 2.19 -28.79 -46.23
CA GLU A 314 0.76 -29.09 -46.37
C GLU A 314 0.15 -29.49 -45.02
N TRP A 315 0.88 -30.30 -44.24
CA TRP A 315 0.50 -30.62 -42.87
C TRP A 315 0.36 -29.36 -41.99
N ALA A 316 1.36 -28.47 -42.03
CA ALA A 316 1.35 -27.26 -41.20
C ALA A 316 0.16 -26.33 -41.52
N VAL A 317 -0.23 -26.22 -42.79
CA VAL A 317 -1.39 -25.41 -43.23
C VAL A 317 -2.72 -26.07 -42.87
N ALA A 318 -2.80 -27.40 -42.91
CA ALA A 318 -4.03 -28.15 -42.62
C ALA A 318 -4.26 -28.40 -41.12
N SER A 319 -3.24 -28.24 -40.28
CA SER A 319 -3.29 -28.59 -38.86
C SER A 319 -4.18 -27.64 -38.05
N ALA A 320 -5.02 -28.22 -37.17
CA ALA A 320 -5.83 -27.47 -36.20
C ALA A 320 -5.13 -27.36 -34.82
N LEU A 321 -3.85 -27.71 -34.74
CA LEU A 321 -3.05 -27.61 -33.51
C LEU A 321 -2.69 -26.15 -33.20
N PRO A 322 -2.32 -25.83 -31.94
CA PRO A 322 -1.82 -24.50 -31.60
C PRO A 322 -0.62 -24.11 -32.47
N SER A 323 -0.59 -22.85 -32.91
CA SER A 323 0.38 -22.33 -33.89
C SER A 323 1.83 -22.58 -33.47
N GLN A 324 2.18 -22.33 -32.21
CA GLN A 324 3.53 -22.57 -31.68
C GLN A 324 3.92 -24.06 -31.70
N VAL A 325 2.95 -24.97 -31.53
CA VAL A 325 3.23 -26.42 -31.61
C VAL A 325 3.55 -26.81 -33.05
N VAL A 326 2.78 -26.30 -34.01
CA VAL A 326 3.01 -26.52 -35.44
C VAL A 326 4.37 -25.97 -35.87
N GLU A 327 4.71 -24.75 -35.45
CA GLU A 327 5.98 -24.11 -35.80
C GLU A 327 7.19 -24.89 -35.26
N VAL A 328 7.16 -25.28 -33.97
CA VAL A 328 8.27 -26.02 -33.37
C VAL A 328 8.41 -27.40 -34.00
N ALA A 329 7.29 -28.11 -34.25
CA ALA A 329 7.33 -29.40 -34.92
C ALA A 329 7.90 -29.29 -36.34
N TRP A 330 7.50 -28.26 -37.10
CA TRP A 330 8.07 -27.96 -38.41
C TRP A 330 9.57 -27.70 -38.35
N GLN A 331 10.04 -26.86 -37.41
CA GLN A 331 11.48 -26.58 -37.23
C GLN A 331 12.27 -27.85 -36.89
N VAL A 332 11.74 -28.71 -36.02
CA VAL A 332 12.38 -29.98 -35.66
C VAL A 332 12.46 -30.90 -36.88
N THR A 333 11.37 -31.10 -37.60
CA THR A 333 11.35 -31.97 -38.79
C THR A 333 12.27 -31.45 -39.88
N TRP A 334 12.24 -30.15 -40.15
CA TRP A 334 13.11 -29.52 -41.16
C TRP A 334 14.59 -29.66 -40.81
N THR A 335 14.98 -29.40 -39.56
CA THR A 335 16.37 -29.55 -39.11
C THR A 335 16.84 -30.99 -39.16
N MET A 336 16.01 -31.97 -38.77
CA MET A 336 16.32 -33.40 -38.87
C MET A 336 16.53 -33.84 -40.33
N GLN A 337 15.67 -33.41 -41.25
CA GLN A 337 15.81 -33.72 -42.67
C GLN A 337 17.09 -33.13 -43.25
N LEU A 338 17.39 -31.86 -42.92
CA LEU A 338 18.58 -31.18 -43.39
C LEU A 338 19.86 -31.84 -42.86
N GLU A 339 19.90 -32.22 -41.58
CA GLU A 339 21.03 -32.95 -40.99
C GLU A 339 21.25 -34.31 -41.65
N SER A 340 20.18 -35.06 -41.92
CA SER A 340 20.26 -36.33 -42.64
C SER A 340 20.84 -36.17 -44.05
N LEU A 341 20.39 -35.15 -44.79
CA LEU A 341 20.91 -34.83 -46.13
C LEU A 341 22.39 -34.42 -46.09
N LEU A 342 22.79 -33.63 -45.09
CA LEU A 342 24.19 -33.24 -44.92
C LEU A 342 25.09 -34.45 -44.62
N LEU A 343 24.64 -35.38 -43.78
CA LEU A 343 25.38 -36.61 -43.48
C LEU A 343 25.52 -37.50 -44.72
N GLN A 344 24.43 -37.70 -45.48
CA GLN A 344 24.46 -38.44 -46.73
C GLN A 344 25.40 -37.79 -47.77
N SER A 345 25.37 -36.46 -47.88
CA SER A 345 26.26 -35.72 -48.79
C SER A 345 27.73 -35.88 -48.42
N ARG A 346 28.04 -35.95 -47.12
CA ARG A 346 29.40 -36.17 -46.62
C ARG A 346 29.89 -37.58 -46.89
N GLU A 347 29.03 -38.58 -46.72
CA GLU A 347 29.34 -39.98 -47.07
C GLU A 347 29.59 -40.13 -48.57
N ALA A 348 28.69 -39.58 -49.40
CA ALA A 348 28.85 -39.57 -50.85
C ALA A 348 30.14 -38.84 -51.31
N ALA A 349 30.54 -37.78 -50.62
CA ALA A 349 31.79 -37.08 -50.90
C ALA A 349 33.05 -37.89 -50.55
N LYS A 350 32.99 -38.74 -49.50
CA LYS A 350 34.09 -39.66 -49.17
C LYS A 350 34.22 -40.74 -50.23
N ASP A 351 33.11 -41.34 -50.63
CA ASP A 351 33.08 -42.37 -51.69
C ASP A 351 33.64 -41.83 -53.01
N PHE A 352 33.38 -40.56 -53.33
CA PHE A 352 33.97 -39.89 -54.50
C PHE A 352 35.48 -39.64 -54.38
N SER A 353 36.01 -39.44 -53.17
CA SER A 353 37.44 -39.21 -52.93
C SER A 353 38.26 -40.50 -52.87
N GLU A 354 37.60 -41.64 -52.59
CA GLU A 354 38.22 -42.97 -52.51
C GLU A 354 38.04 -43.79 -53.81
N ALA A 355 37.38 -43.23 -54.83
CA ALA A 355 37.29 -43.83 -56.15
C ALA A 355 38.67 -43.79 -56.88
N PRO A 356 39.14 -44.93 -57.44
CA PRO A 356 40.51 -45.10 -57.94
C PRO A 356 40.87 -44.30 -59.20
#